data_AF-A0A6M1NFL5-F1
#
_entry.id   AF-A0A6M1NFL5-F1
#
_cell.length_a   1.000
_cell.length_b   1.000
_cell.length_c   1.000
_cell.angle_alpha   90.00
_cell.angle_beta   90.00
_cell.angle_gamma   90.00
#
_symmetry.space_group_name_H-M   'P 1'
#
loop_
_entity.id
_entity.type
_entity.pdbx_description
1 polymer ?
#
loop_
_entity_poly.entity_id
_entity_poly.type
_entity_poly.pdbx_seq_one_letter_code
_entity_poly.pdbx_strand_id
1 'polypeptide(L)'
;MAGAPSGNWWTGEINTQGIPEALMQCGTPRNYFTIDFDQQNYRINYKGIGLDDNQQMDLTLHRDTLISNIYGASDSTSVQVRVNDGQWFAMEHVKRPAESVLRIIENNKEKRFPASGKRINPLRKRISPHIWQAVVPKLGSPGVHKICIKAADQFGYTVENIEMHFVPTEKP
;
A
#
# COMPACT_ATOMS: atom_id res chain seq x y z
N MET A 1 7.86 9.60 8.03
CA MET A 1 8.44 8.34 8.55
C MET A 1 9.79 8.13 7.90
N ALA A 2 10.85 7.87 8.67
CA ALA A 2 12.11 7.39 8.10
C ALA A 2 11.95 5.91 7.75
N GLY A 3 12.54 5.45 6.64
CA GLY A 3 12.44 4.07 6.18
C GLY A 3 12.93 3.06 7.23
N ALA A 4 12.83 1.77 6.91
CA ALA A 4 13.51 0.71 7.65
C ALA A 4 14.81 0.28 6.92
N PRO A 5 15.82 1.17 6.71
CA PRO A 5 16.97 0.86 5.87
C PRO A 5 17.97 -0.09 6.54
N SER A 6 17.94 -0.26 7.86
CA SER A 6 18.90 -1.12 8.58
C SER A 6 18.48 -1.49 10.01
N GLY A 7 19.20 -2.45 10.60
CA GLY A 7 19.11 -2.80 12.02
C GLY A 7 18.01 -3.81 12.37
N ASN A 8 17.53 -3.77 13.62
CA ASN A 8 16.54 -4.70 14.18
C ASN A 8 15.19 -4.76 13.43
N TRP A 9 14.99 -3.87 12.46
CA TRP A 9 13.80 -3.76 11.64
C TRP A 9 13.82 -4.64 10.38
N TRP A 10 14.98 -5.26 10.06
CA TRP A 10 15.14 -6.18 8.92
C TRP A 10 14.69 -7.60 9.25
N THR A 11 13.41 -7.77 9.54
CA THR A 11 12.81 -9.02 10.04
C THR A 11 11.48 -9.32 9.35
N GLY A 12 10.93 -10.51 9.59
CA GLY A 12 9.71 -10.99 8.93
C GLY A 12 9.97 -12.09 7.91
N GLU A 13 8.98 -12.32 7.06
CA GLU A 13 9.06 -13.36 6.04
C GLU A 13 10.13 -13.04 5.00
N ILE A 14 10.77 -14.09 4.48
CA ILE A 14 11.79 -13.97 3.45
C ILE A 14 11.12 -14.01 2.08
N ASN A 15 11.41 -13.01 1.26
CA ASN A 15 10.89 -12.95 -0.09
C ASN A 15 11.63 -13.94 -1.02
N THR A 16 11.19 -14.04 -2.28
CA THR A 16 11.78 -14.97 -3.27
C THR A 16 13.26 -14.71 -3.57
N GLN A 17 13.78 -13.54 -3.21
CA GLN A 17 15.19 -13.16 -3.37
C GLN A 17 16.03 -13.43 -2.12
N GLY A 18 15.48 -14.08 -1.09
CA GLY A 18 16.19 -14.36 0.16
C GLY A 18 16.25 -13.16 1.13
N ILE A 19 15.49 -12.09 0.87
CA ILE A 19 15.55 -10.85 1.63
C ILE A 19 14.29 -10.71 2.51
N PRO A 20 14.42 -10.42 3.82
CA PRO A 20 13.28 -10.09 4.68
C PRO A 20 12.39 -8.97 4.12
N GLU A 21 11.09 -9.20 4.08
CA GLU A 21 10.08 -8.23 3.66
C GLU A 21 10.17 -6.91 4.45
N ALA A 22 10.53 -6.98 5.74
CA ALA A 22 10.82 -5.81 6.58
C ALA A 22 9.72 -4.72 6.53
N LEU A 23 8.44 -5.15 6.53
CA LEU A 23 7.28 -4.25 6.50
C LEU A 23 7.30 -3.25 7.66
N MET A 24 7.00 -1.99 7.39
CA MET A 24 6.92 -0.95 8.41
C MET A 24 5.59 -0.99 9.19
N GLN A 25 5.55 -0.33 10.35
CA GLN A 25 4.34 -0.25 11.19
C GLN A 25 3.14 0.43 10.49
N CYS A 26 3.40 1.30 9.51
CA CYS A 26 2.39 1.94 8.67
C CYS A 26 1.98 1.07 7.46
N GLY A 27 2.59 -0.10 7.29
CA GLY A 27 2.31 -1.02 6.19
C GLY A 27 2.99 -0.72 4.87
N THR A 28 3.84 0.31 4.78
CA THR A 28 4.69 0.47 3.60
C THR A 28 5.81 -0.57 3.61
N PRO A 29 6.21 -1.09 2.45
CA PRO A 29 7.43 -1.89 2.31
C PRO A 29 8.69 -1.12 2.72
N ARG A 30 9.79 -1.83 2.88
CA ARG A 30 11.13 -1.23 3.02
C ARG A 30 11.38 -0.20 1.92
N ASN A 31 11.90 0.96 2.29
CA ASN A 31 12.00 2.11 1.38
C ASN A 31 13.07 3.10 1.80
N TYR A 32 13.31 4.05 0.91
CA TYR A 32 13.98 5.31 1.17
C TYR A 32 13.20 6.44 0.50
N PHE A 33 13.49 7.67 0.94
CA PHE A 33 12.99 8.88 0.31
C PHE A 33 14.15 9.61 -0.35
N THR A 34 13.93 10.13 -1.56
CA THR A 34 14.79 11.16 -2.15
C THR A 34 14.10 12.50 -2.05
N ILE A 35 14.87 13.54 -1.80
CA ILE A 35 14.36 14.91 -1.77
C ILE A 35 15.11 15.69 -2.83
N ASP A 36 14.38 16.15 -3.84
CA ASP A 36 14.89 17.02 -4.88
C ASP A 36 14.65 18.47 -4.42
N PHE A 37 15.69 19.29 -4.38
CA PHE A 37 15.60 20.72 -4.04
C PHE A 37 15.78 21.57 -5.29
N ASP A 38 14.86 22.50 -5.53
CA ASP A 38 14.97 23.51 -6.58
C ASP A 38 14.65 24.90 -6.00
N GLN A 39 15.69 25.60 -5.54
CA GLN A 39 15.69 26.95 -4.95
C GLN A 39 14.57 27.23 -3.93
N GLN A 40 13.33 27.42 -4.39
CA GLN A 40 12.13 27.72 -3.60
C GLN A 40 11.22 26.51 -3.37
N ASN A 41 11.42 25.42 -4.10
CA ASN A 41 10.60 24.22 -4.07
C ASN A 41 11.40 23.01 -3.60
N TYR A 42 10.70 22.03 -3.05
CA TYR A 42 11.25 20.71 -2.81
C TYR A 42 10.24 19.66 -3.25
N ARG A 43 10.72 18.50 -3.70
CA ARG A 43 9.88 17.34 -4.02
C ARG A 43 10.39 16.14 -3.26
N ILE A 44 9.49 15.45 -2.57
CA ILE A 44 9.80 14.22 -1.85
C ILE A 44 9.31 13.04 -2.69
N ASN A 45 10.21 12.14 -3.07
CA ASN A 45 9.86 10.93 -3.80
C ASN A 45 10.05 9.70 -2.90
N TYR A 46 9.05 8.82 -2.89
CA TYR A 46 9.13 7.52 -2.25
C TYR A 46 9.72 6.48 -3.21
N LYS A 47 10.65 5.65 -2.73
CA LYS A 47 11.10 4.47 -3.47
C LYS A 47 11.13 3.24 -2.58
N GLY A 48 10.28 2.26 -2.92
CA GLY A 48 10.28 0.93 -2.32
C GLY A 48 11.49 0.11 -2.80
N ILE A 49 12.19 -0.52 -1.86
CA ILE A 49 13.36 -1.36 -2.15
C ILE A 49 12.90 -2.70 -2.72
N GLY A 50 13.22 -2.95 -3.99
CA GLY A 50 12.83 -4.17 -4.70
C GLY A 50 11.41 -4.17 -5.26
N LEU A 51 10.75 -3.00 -5.25
CA LEU A 51 9.50 -2.78 -5.99
C LEU A 51 9.79 -2.10 -7.32
N ASP A 52 8.85 -2.19 -8.26
CA ASP A 52 8.86 -1.35 -9.47
C ASP A 52 8.75 0.14 -9.11
N ASP A 53 9.29 1.03 -9.94
CA ASP A 53 9.17 2.48 -9.71
C ASP A 53 7.71 2.96 -9.71
N ASN A 54 6.83 2.27 -10.45
CA ASN A 54 5.41 2.59 -10.53
C ASN A 54 4.59 1.97 -9.39
N GLN A 55 5.18 1.08 -8.59
CA GLN A 55 4.49 0.48 -7.45
C GLN A 55 4.56 1.41 -6.23
N GLN A 56 3.66 2.38 -6.20
CA GLN A 56 3.57 3.42 -5.18
C GLN A 56 2.46 3.20 -4.16
N MET A 57 1.80 2.04 -4.20
CA MET A 57 0.72 1.68 -3.28
C MET A 57 0.46 0.16 -3.28
N ASP A 58 -0.25 -0.31 -2.24
CA ASP A 58 -0.92 -1.61 -2.26
C ASP A 58 -2.44 -1.43 -2.14
N LEU A 59 -3.17 -2.38 -2.74
CA LEU A 59 -4.63 -2.38 -2.79
C LEU A 59 -5.15 -3.66 -2.11
N THR A 60 -6.30 -3.55 -1.46
CA THR A 60 -7.04 -4.67 -0.90
C THR A 60 -8.52 -4.43 -1.13
N LEU A 61 -9.20 -5.38 -1.78
CA LEU A 61 -10.63 -5.32 -1.99
C LEU A 61 -11.33 -6.19 -0.92
N HIS A 62 -12.22 -5.57 -0.14
CA HIS A 62 -13.12 -6.25 0.77
C HIS A 62 -14.55 -6.07 0.29
N ARG A 63 -15.08 -7.10 -0.40
CA ARG A 63 -16.40 -7.04 -1.06
C ARG A 63 -16.45 -5.88 -2.07
N ASP A 64 -17.18 -4.82 -1.76
CA ASP A 64 -17.32 -3.61 -2.57
C ASP A 64 -16.40 -2.47 -2.08
N THR A 65 -15.65 -2.65 -1.00
CA THR A 65 -14.80 -1.60 -0.44
C THR A 65 -13.36 -1.80 -0.87
N LEU A 66 -12.86 -0.88 -1.69
CA LEU A 66 -11.46 -0.80 -2.06
C LEU A 66 -10.71 -0.04 -0.97
N ILE A 67 -9.66 -0.64 -0.42
CA ILE A 67 -8.74 -0.02 0.53
C ILE A 67 -7.38 0.05 -0.12
N SER A 68 -6.72 1.20 -0.05
CA SER A 68 -5.37 1.36 -0.55
C SER A 68 -4.47 2.06 0.45
N ASN A 69 -3.25 1.56 0.56
CA ASN A 69 -2.16 2.18 1.30
C ASN A 69 -1.26 2.93 0.33
N ILE A 70 -1.35 4.26 0.32
CA ILE A 70 -0.65 5.12 -0.64
C ILE A 70 0.70 5.55 -0.06
N TYR A 71 1.80 5.08 -0.66
CA TYR A 71 3.12 5.19 -0.04
C TYR A 71 3.66 6.61 -0.08
N GLY A 72 3.97 7.17 1.09
CA GLY A 72 4.50 8.53 1.21
C GLY A 72 3.44 9.63 1.15
N ALA A 73 2.17 9.26 0.98
CA ALA A 73 1.07 10.21 1.09
C ALA A 73 0.90 10.71 2.53
N SER A 74 0.21 11.83 2.69
CA SER A 74 -0.04 12.45 4.00
C SER A 74 -1.47 12.97 4.10
N ASP A 75 -1.81 13.60 5.21
CA ASP A 75 -3.13 14.16 5.45
C ASP A 75 -3.51 15.28 4.45
N SER A 76 -2.54 15.87 3.74
CA SER A 76 -2.79 16.84 2.66
C SER A 76 -3.02 16.22 1.28
N THR A 77 -2.90 14.89 1.16
CA THR A 77 -3.00 14.21 -0.14
C THR A 77 -4.46 13.96 -0.52
N SER A 78 -4.84 14.45 -1.69
CA SER A 78 -6.11 14.11 -2.34
C SER A 78 -5.95 12.84 -3.16
N VAL A 79 -6.87 11.89 -2.98
CA VAL A 79 -6.82 10.58 -3.65
C VAL A 79 -8.11 10.36 -4.42
N GLN A 80 -7.98 9.94 -5.67
CA GLN A 80 -9.10 9.61 -6.55
C GLN A 80 -8.93 8.21 -7.12
N VAL A 81 -10.05 7.54 -7.34
CA VAL A 81 -10.12 6.23 -7.97
C VAL A 81 -11.04 6.26 -9.17
N ARG A 82 -10.71 5.45 -10.18
CA ARG A 82 -11.55 5.14 -11.33
C ARG A 82 -11.50 3.64 -11.59
N VAL A 83 -12.67 3.06 -11.90
CA VAL A 83 -12.77 1.67 -12.35
C VAL A 83 -13.23 1.61 -13.79
N ASN A 84 -12.52 0.83 -14.60
CA ASN A 84 -12.64 0.75 -16.05
C ASN A 84 -12.62 2.16 -16.65
N ASP A 85 -13.52 2.45 -17.59
CA ASP A 85 -13.70 3.77 -18.20
C ASP A 85 -14.76 4.61 -17.46
N GLY A 86 -14.95 4.36 -16.16
CA GLY A 86 -15.85 5.12 -15.32
C GLY A 86 -15.38 6.55 -15.02
N GLN A 87 -16.16 7.26 -14.21
CA GLN A 87 -15.76 8.56 -13.69
C GLN A 87 -14.75 8.42 -12.54
N TRP A 88 -13.86 9.40 -12.42
CA TRP A 88 -13.03 9.57 -11.25
C TRP A 88 -13.88 10.05 -10.07
N PHE A 89 -13.68 9.45 -8.90
CA PHE A 89 -14.31 9.89 -7.66
C PHE A 89 -13.32 9.83 -6.50
N ALA A 90 -13.55 10.65 -5.48
CA ALA A 90 -12.65 10.77 -4.35
C ALA A 90 -12.66 9.51 -3.47
N MET A 91 -11.49 9.15 -2.95
CA MET A 91 -11.35 8.20 -1.85
C MET A 91 -11.32 8.94 -0.52
N GLU A 92 -11.86 8.32 0.53
CA GLU A 92 -11.88 8.83 1.89
C GLU A 92 -10.61 8.44 2.63
N HIS A 93 -9.93 9.38 3.27
CA HIS A 93 -8.82 9.10 4.19
C HIS A 93 -9.35 8.52 5.50
N VAL A 94 -8.81 7.38 5.95
CA VAL A 94 -9.36 6.65 7.09
C VAL A 94 -8.32 6.27 8.14
N LYS A 95 -8.70 6.46 9.40
CA LYS A 95 -7.87 6.16 10.57
C LYS A 95 -7.91 4.67 10.91
N ARG A 96 -7.21 3.85 10.14
CA ARG A 96 -7.09 2.40 10.36
C ARG A 96 -5.66 1.88 10.16
N PRO A 97 -5.32 0.71 10.70
CA PRO A 97 -4.09 0.01 10.32
C PRO A 97 -4.11 -0.39 8.85
N ALA A 98 -2.93 -0.50 8.24
CA ALA A 98 -2.78 -1.03 6.89
C ALA A 98 -3.18 -2.51 6.81
N GLU A 99 -3.82 -2.91 5.72
CA GLU A 99 -4.23 -4.31 5.50
C GLU A 99 -3.03 -5.26 5.47
N SER A 100 -1.90 -4.81 4.90
CA SER A 100 -0.63 -5.55 4.91
C SER A 100 -0.14 -5.86 6.33
N VAL A 101 -0.28 -4.92 7.27
CA VAL A 101 0.08 -5.09 8.68
C VAL A 101 -0.86 -6.06 9.38
N LEU A 102 -2.18 -5.91 9.18
CA LEU A 102 -3.17 -6.79 9.76
C LEU A 102 -2.96 -8.24 9.31
N ARG A 103 -2.69 -8.45 8.01
CA ARG A 103 -2.39 -9.77 7.43
C ARG A 103 -1.16 -10.42 8.07
N ILE A 104 -0.06 -9.68 8.25
CA ILE A 104 1.15 -10.22 8.87
C ILE A 104 0.92 -10.56 10.34
N ILE A 105 0.20 -9.71 11.08
CA ILE A 105 -0.14 -9.99 12.48
C ILE A 105 -0.95 -11.29 12.61
N GLU A 106 -1.95 -11.49 11.75
CA GLU A 106 -2.75 -12.71 11.76
C GLU A 106 -1.91 -13.94 11.39
N ASN A 107 -1.10 -13.85 10.33
CA ASN A 107 -0.19 -14.94 9.92
C ASN A 107 0.79 -15.33 11.03
N ASN A 108 1.33 -14.35 11.78
CA ASN A 108 2.21 -14.59 12.92
C ASN A 108 1.47 -15.31 14.07
N LYS A 109 0.22 -14.93 14.34
CA LYS A 109 -0.62 -15.55 15.38
C LYS A 109 -0.95 -17.00 15.02
N GLU A 110 -1.26 -17.26 13.76
CA GLU A 110 -1.54 -18.59 13.23
C GLU A 110 -0.27 -19.42 12.96
N LYS A 111 0.92 -18.87 13.22
CA LYS A 111 2.23 -19.50 12.95
C LYS A 111 2.39 -19.96 11.49
N ARG A 112 1.70 -19.30 10.54
CA ARG A 112 1.86 -19.53 9.09
C ARG A 112 3.18 -18.96 8.59
N PHE A 113 3.52 -17.77 9.10
CA PHE A 113 4.74 -17.04 8.77
C PHE A 113 5.28 -16.36 10.04
N PRO A 114 6.57 -15.97 10.05
CA PRO A 114 7.56 -16.30 9.03
C PRO A 114 7.99 -17.77 9.09
N ALA A 115 8.68 -18.24 8.05
CA ALA A 115 9.24 -19.59 7.99
C ALA A 115 10.06 -19.93 9.26
N SER A 116 10.13 -21.22 9.60
CA SER A 116 10.81 -21.68 10.82
C SER A 116 12.25 -21.15 10.93
N GLY A 117 12.63 -20.69 12.12
CA GLY A 117 13.94 -20.10 12.39
C GLY A 117 14.09 -18.63 11.97
N LYS A 118 13.07 -18.01 11.38
CA LYS A 118 13.07 -16.57 11.06
C LYS A 118 12.49 -15.75 12.20
N ARG A 119 12.99 -14.52 12.36
CA ARG A 119 12.52 -13.59 13.40
C ARG A 119 11.22 -12.92 12.95
N ILE A 120 10.23 -12.95 13.83
CA ILE A 120 8.95 -12.25 13.66
C ILE A 120 9.19 -10.74 13.59
N ASN A 121 8.55 -10.08 12.63
CA ASN A 121 8.47 -8.62 12.58
C ASN A 121 7.47 -8.14 13.66
N PRO A 122 7.88 -7.32 14.65
CA PRO A 122 7.07 -6.94 15.80
C PRO A 122 6.02 -5.85 15.46
N LEU A 123 5.15 -6.15 14.49
CA LEU A 123 4.08 -5.27 14.05
C LEU A 123 2.96 -5.14 15.10
N ARG A 124 2.36 -3.95 15.14
CA ARG A 124 1.21 -3.64 16.01
C ARG A 124 0.06 -3.10 15.17
N LYS A 125 -1.17 -3.26 15.66
CA LYS A 125 -2.37 -2.66 15.05
C LYS A 125 -2.42 -1.15 15.28
N ARG A 126 -1.46 -0.41 14.74
CA ARG A 126 -1.39 1.05 14.78
C ARG A 126 -2.07 1.65 13.56
N ILE A 127 -2.70 2.81 13.74
CA ILE A 127 -3.25 3.58 12.62
C ILE A 127 -2.11 3.95 11.68
N SER A 128 -2.30 3.71 10.39
CA SER A 128 -1.41 4.19 9.34
C SER A 128 -1.94 5.54 8.84
N PRO A 129 -1.08 6.55 8.62
CA PRO A 129 -1.49 7.82 8.04
C PRO A 129 -1.76 7.73 6.54
N HIS A 130 -1.60 6.55 5.93
CA HIS A 130 -1.55 6.38 4.49
C HIS A 130 -2.74 5.61 3.91
N ILE A 131 -3.85 5.48 4.63
CA ILE A 131 -4.95 4.61 4.21
C ILE A 131 -6.10 5.42 3.65
N TRP A 132 -6.47 5.10 2.41
CA TRP A 132 -7.67 5.59 1.76
C TRP A 132 -8.61 4.44 1.42
N GLN A 133 -9.91 4.72 1.47
CA GLN A 133 -10.93 3.76 1.07
C GLN A 133 -11.96 4.37 0.14
N ALA A 134 -12.58 3.54 -0.68
CA ALA A 134 -13.75 3.93 -1.45
C ALA A 134 -14.68 2.73 -1.66
N VAL A 135 -15.99 2.98 -1.66
CA VAL A 135 -16.97 1.97 -2.06
C VAL A 135 -17.05 1.96 -3.57
N VAL A 136 -16.80 0.80 -4.17
CA VAL A 136 -16.69 0.56 -5.60
C VAL A 136 -17.55 -0.65 -5.99
N PRO A 137 -18.88 -0.48 -6.09
CA PRO A 137 -19.80 -1.61 -6.33
C PRO A 137 -19.51 -2.35 -7.64
N LYS A 138 -18.95 -1.67 -8.64
CA LYS A 138 -18.57 -2.23 -9.94
C LYS A 138 -17.48 -3.31 -9.86
N LEU A 139 -16.76 -3.43 -8.74
CA LEU A 139 -15.79 -4.51 -8.53
C LEU A 139 -16.42 -5.80 -7.99
N GLY A 140 -17.75 -5.86 -7.84
CA GLY A 140 -18.48 -7.08 -7.46
C GLY A 140 -18.94 -7.95 -8.63
N SER A 141 -18.91 -7.44 -9.86
CA SER A 141 -19.32 -8.21 -11.05
C SER A 141 -18.19 -9.12 -11.55
N PRO A 142 -18.48 -10.32 -12.07
CA PRO A 142 -17.46 -11.16 -12.70
C PRO A 142 -16.77 -10.48 -13.89
N GLY A 143 -15.47 -10.71 -14.04
CA GLY A 143 -14.66 -10.18 -15.13
C GLY A 143 -13.35 -9.55 -14.69
N VAL A 144 -12.64 -8.96 -15.65
CA VAL A 144 -11.40 -8.21 -15.38
C VAL A 144 -11.74 -6.72 -15.28
N HIS A 145 -11.35 -6.12 -14.18
CA HIS A 145 -11.56 -4.71 -13.88
C HIS A 145 -10.24 -3.97 -13.83
N LYS A 146 -10.13 -2.86 -14.55
CA LYS A 146 -8.99 -1.95 -14.46
C LYS A 146 -9.26 -0.93 -13.36
N ILE A 147 -8.44 -0.93 -12.32
CA ILE A 147 -8.49 0.04 -11.23
C ILE A 147 -7.36 1.04 -11.46
N CYS A 148 -7.70 2.33 -11.55
CA CYS A 148 -6.72 3.41 -11.59
C CYS A 148 -6.87 4.24 -10.33
N ILE A 149 -5.76 4.50 -9.64
CA ILE A 149 -5.72 5.40 -8.48
C ILE A 149 -4.72 6.51 -8.76
N LYS A 150 -5.11 7.75 -8.45
CA LYS A 150 -4.23 8.91 -8.49
C LYS A 150 -4.22 9.58 -7.13
N ALA A 151 -3.04 9.98 -6.68
CA ALA A 151 -2.88 10.72 -5.45
C ALA A 151 -1.95 11.91 -5.69
N ALA A 152 -2.33 13.09 -5.21
CA ALA A 152 -1.53 14.30 -5.33
C ALA A 152 -1.74 15.25 -4.15
N ASP A 153 -0.73 16.08 -3.87
CA ASP A 153 -0.83 17.19 -2.92
C ASP A 153 -0.28 18.51 -3.48
N GLN A 154 -0.41 19.57 -2.69
CA GLN A 154 0.08 20.91 -3.04
C GLN A 154 1.62 21.07 -2.93
N PHE A 155 2.32 20.09 -2.38
CA PHE A 155 3.77 20.11 -2.16
C PHE A 155 4.54 19.32 -3.23
N GLY A 156 3.85 18.93 -4.31
CA GLY A 156 4.46 18.26 -5.46
C GLY A 156 4.52 16.73 -5.34
N TYR A 157 3.89 16.13 -4.31
CA TYR A 157 3.67 14.68 -4.30
C TYR A 157 2.67 14.33 -5.38
N THR A 158 3.01 13.37 -6.24
CA THR A 158 2.11 12.83 -7.27
C THR A 158 2.45 11.38 -7.55
N VAL A 159 1.45 10.50 -7.48
CA VAL A 159 1.59 9.09 -7.85
C VAL A 159 0.34 8.61 -8.57
N GLU A 160 0.54 7.68 -9.50
CA GLU A 160 -0.52 6.97 -10.20
C GLU A 160 -0.22 5.47 -10.15
N ASN A 161 -1.25 4.65 -9.96
CA ASN A 161 -1.15 3.21 -10.08
C ASN A 161 -2.30 2.66 -10.92
N ILE A 162 -2.00 1.62 -11.67
CA ILE A 162 -2.96 0.87 -12.48
C ILE A 162 -2.86 -0.59 -12.09
N GLU A 163 -3.96 -1.16 -11.61
CA GLU A 163 -4.05 -2.57 -11.24
C GLU A 163 -5.17 -3.25 -12.02
N MET A 164 -4.91 -4.48 -12.48
CA MET A 164 -5.93 -5.33 -13.10
C MET A 164 -6.45 -6.30 -12.03
N HIS A 165 -7.72 -6.18 -11.69
CA HIS A 165 -8.38 -7.03 -10.71
C HIS A 165 -9.32 -8.01 -11.40
N PHE A 166 -9.15 -9.32 -11.16
CA PHE A 166 -10.02 -10.34 -11.72
C PHE A 166 -11.02 -10.85 -10.68
N VAL A 167 -12.31 -10.75 -11.02
CA VAL A 167 -13.42 -11.32 -10.25
C VAL A 167 -13.86 -12.59 -10.97
N PRO A 168 -13.76 -13.78 -10.34
CA PRO A 168 -14.21 -15.01 -10.96
C PRO A 168 -15.73 -15.01 -11.15
N THR A 169 -16.21 -15.66 -12.21
CA THR A 169 -17.62 -16.02 -12.33
C THR A 169 -17.98 -17.02 -11.24
N GLU A 170 -19.10 -16.78 -10.53
CA GLU A 170 -19.66 -17.81 -9.65
C GLU A 170 -19.92 -19.06 -10.49
N LYS A 171 -19.36 -20.20 -10.05
CA LYS A 171 -19.69 -21.49 -10.68
C LYS A 171 -21.16 -21.79 -10.38
N PRO A 172 -21.94 -22.28 -11.38
CA PRO A 172 -23.31 -22.71 -11.15
C PRO A 172 -23.39 -23.87 -10.15
#